data_AF-A0A8S2ICA8-F1
#
_entry.id   AF-A0A8S2ICA8-F1
#
_cell.length_a   1.000
_cell.length_b   1.000
_cell.length_c   1.000
_cell.angle_alpha   90.00
_cell.angle_beta   90.00
_cell.angle_gamma   90.00
#
_symmetry.space_group_name_H-M   'P 1'
#
loop_
_entity.id
_entity.type
_entity.pdbx_description
1 polymer ?
#
loop_
_entity_poly.entity_id
_entity_poly.type
_entity_poly.pdbx_seq_one_letter_code
_entity_poly.pdbx_strand_id
1 'polypeptide(L)'
;MYPTKQYPSSSPPSYQDANPDQQFSGFNSFEQQQHQYQASTTVDDRMSKFQGIINRYEINRDFATRLRNLEGYEIVFIVDDSGSMNTPLGDITGPFDRNPSRWDELKQTVSIVVDIASVMDPDGVDIYFLNRQPLFHVKNSTELITTFAVPPAGPTPIVPILRKVLQDKQAEIEERKLLIL
;
A
#
# COMPACT_ATOMS: atom_id res chain seq x y z
N MET A 1 37.17 29.75 -46.91
CA MET A 1 38.52 29.62 -46.31
C MET A 1 38.35 29.89 -44.82
N TYR A 2 38.24 28.85 -44.00
CA TYR A 2 38.03 28.96 -42.55
C TYR A 2 39.30 28.51 -41.82
N PRO A 3 39.72 29.18 -40.73
CA PRO A 3 40.97 28.83 -40.04
C PRO A 3 40.78 27.60 -39.14
N THR A 4 41.61 26.59 -39.38
CA THR A 4 41.71 25.35 -38.60
C THR A 4 42.37 25.64 -37.25
N LYS A 5 41.68 25.35 -36.14
CA LYS A 5 42.29 25.40 -34.80
C LYS A 5 43.11 24.12 -34.56
N GLN A 6 44.41 24.28 -34.31
CA GLN A 6 45.30 23.21 -33.85
C GLN A 6 45.08 22.98 -32.34
N TYR A 7 44.92 21.72 -31.95
CA TYR A 7 44.94 21.31 -30.54
C TYR A 7 46.34 20.78 -30.19
N PRO A 8 46.89 21.09 -29.00
CA PRO A 8 48.16 20.55 -28.55
C PRO A 8 48.03 19.06 -28.16
N SER A 9 49.00 18.23 -28.57
CA SER A 9 49.09 16.84 -28.15
C SER A 9 49.72 16.74 -26.76
N SER A 10 48.98 16.22 -25.78
CA SER A 10 49.53 15.74 -24.52
C SER A 10 49.57 14.21 -24.53
N SER A 11 50.75 13.64 -24.31
CA SER A 11 50.93 12.21 -24.11
C SER A 11 50.24 11.76 -22.81
N PRO A 12 49.62 10.56 -22.76
CA PRO A 12 49.03 10.05 -21.54
C PRO A 12 50.10 9.68 -20.50
N PRO A 13 49.80 9.77 -19.19
CA PRO A 13 50.73 9.35 -18.15
C PRO A 13 50.89 7.83 -18.13
N SER A 14 52.13 7.38 -17.95
CA SER A 14 52.49 5.99 -17.72
C SER A 14 51.95 5.52 -16.37
N TYR A 15 51.11 4.48 -16.36
CA TYR A 15 50.75 3.79 -15.13
C TYR A 15 51.95 2.97 -14.64
N GLN A 16 52.44 3.28 -13.45
CA GLN A 16 53.33 2.40 -12.69
C GLN A 16 52.47 1.42 -11.88
N ASP A 17 52.85 0.14 -11.94
CA ASP A 17 52.18 -0.96 -11.25
C ASP A 17 52.06 -0.71 -9.74
N ALA A 18 50.81 -0.68 -9.25
CA ALA A 18 50.50 -0.60 -7.83
C ALA A 18 50.42 -2.00 -7.22
N ASN A 19 51.16 -2.17 -6.13
CA ASN A 19 51.36 -3.34 -5.31
C ASN A 19 50.03 -3.84 -4.68
N PRO A 20 49.65 -5.14 -4.75
CA PRO A 20 48.30 -5.59 -4.39
C PRO A 20 47.99 -5.77 -2.88
N ASP A 21 48.90 -5.44 -1.96
CA ASP A 21 48.78 -5.85 -0.54
C ASP A 21 48.35 -4.76 0.46
N GLN A 22 47.58 -3.74 0.04
CA GLN A 22 46.93 -2.83 1.00
C GLN A 22 45.45 -3.18 1.19
N GLN A 23 45.22 -3.99 2.23
CA GLN A 23 43.92 -4.42 2.74
C GLN A 23 43.00 -3.22 3.05
N PHE A 24 41.90 -3.14 2.30
CA PHE A 24 40.76 -2.25 2.52
C PHE A 24 39.84 -2.82 3.61
N SER A 25 39.90 -2.28 4.82
CA SER A 25 38.96 -2.60 5.93
C SER A 25 37.93 -1.50 6.19
N GLY A 26 37.65 -0.62 5.21
CA GLY A 26 36.85 0.60 5.39
C GLY A 26 35.50 0.66 4.66
N PHE A 27 35.12 -0.36 3.88
CA PHE A 27 33.92 -0.27 3.02
C PHE A 27 32.62 -0.78 3.65
N ASN A 28 32.66 -1.55 4.75
CA ASN A 28 31.44 -2.14 5.35
C ASN A 28 30.64 -1.20 6.27
N SER A 29 31.22 -0.09 6.73
CA SER A 29 30.59 0.79 7.73
C SER A 29 29.61 1.81 7.16
N PHE A 30 29.79 2.25 5.91
CA PHE A 30 28.91 3.23 5.26
C PHE A 30 27.59 2.60 4.78
N GLU A 31 27.61 1.39 4.23
CA GLU A 31 26.38 0.70 3.83
C GLU A 31 25.54 0.29 5.04
N GLN A 32 26.16 -0.21 6.13
CA GLN A 32 25.43 -0.56 7.34
C GLN A 32 24.75 0.64 8.01
N GLN A 33 25.39 1.82 8.02
CA GLN A 33 24.76 3.03 8.54
C GLN A 33 23.57 3.48 7.69
N GLN A 34 23.66 3.44 6.36
CA GLN A 34 22.54 3.82 5.49
C GLN A 34 21.30 2.94 5.68
N HIS A 35 21.49 1.63 5.85
CA HIS A 35 20.38 0.70 6.11
C HIS A 35 19.74 0.95 7.49
N GLN A 36 20.54 1.30 8.51
CA GLN A 36 20.04 1.62 9.84
C GLN A 36 19.23 2.93 9.87
N TYR A 37 19.66 3.97 9.14
CA TYR A 37 18.96 5.25 9.05
C TYR A 37 17.68 5.17 8.21
N GLN A 38 17.64 4.36 7.16
CA GLN A 38 16.41 4.13 6.38
C GLN A 38 15.37 3.34 7.17
N ALA A 39 15.80 2.33 7.94
CA ALA A 39 14.90 1.56 8.81
C ALA A 39 14.33 2.39 9.96
N SER A 40 15.10 3.29 10.58
CA SER A 40 14.57 4.14 11.67
C SER A 40 13.55 5.16 11.18
N THR A 41 13.80 5.77 10.01
CA THR A 41 12.91 6.81 9.45
C THR A 41 11.55 6.24 9.04
N THR A 42 11.52 5.00 8.52
CA THR A 42 10.27 4.35 8.10
C THR A 42 9.41 3.92 9.29
N VAL A 43 10.01 3.48 10.40
CA VAL A 43 9.28 3.12 11.62
C VAL A 43 8.63 4.35 12.26
N ASP A 44 9.36 5.46 12.36
CA ASP A 44 8.86 6.71 12.95
C ASP A 44 7.71 7.33 12.12
N ASP A 45 7.81 7.29 10.80
CA ASP A 45 6.75 7.77 9.90
C ASP A 45 5.47 6.92 10.02
N ARG A 46 5.59 5.59 10.05
CA ARG A 46 4.43 4.70 10.24
C ARG A 46 3.80 4.89 11.62
N MET A 47 4.59 5.07 12.67
CA MET A 47 4.09 5.33 14.01
C MET A 47 3.31 6.65 14.08
N SER A 48 3.82 7.69 13.42
CA SER A 48 3.14 8.98 13.28
C SER A 48 1.82 8.85 12.53
N LYS A 49 1.81 8.14 11.38
CA LYS A 49 0.59 7.84 10.61
C LYS A 49 -0.43 7.07 11.44
N PHE A 50 0.02 6.05 12.17
CA PHE A 50 -0.84 5.25 13.05
C PHE A 50 -1.50 6.12 14.12
N GLN A 51 -0.72 6.99 14.78
CA GLN A 51 -1.25 7.92 15.76
C GLN A 51 -2.25 8.92 15.14
N GLY A 52 -1.97 9.39 13.92
CA GLY A 52 -2.88 10.26 13.17
C GLY A 52 -4.23 9.59 12.90
N ILE A 53 -4.22 8.32 12.51
CA ILE A 53 -5.44 7.52 12.27
C ILE A 53 -6.22 7.25 13.55
N ILE A 54 -5.52 6.87 14.64
CA ILE A 54 -6.15 6.67 15.96
C ILE A 54 -6.90 7.94 16.38
N ASN A 55 -6.24 9.09 16.25
CA ASN A 55 -6.83 10.37 16.62
C ASN A 55 -8.00 10.73 15.70
N ARG A 56 -7.86 10.52 14.38
CA ARG A 56 -8.88 10.85 13.38
C ARG A 56 -10.16 10.05 13.55
N TYR A 57 -10.05 8.77 13.90
CA TYR A 57 -11.19 7.87 14.07
C TYR A 57 -11.57 7.65 15.54
N GLU A 58 -11.01 8.46 16.45
CA GLU A 58 -11.27 8.40 17.90
C GLU A 58 -11.14 6.98 18.48
N ILE A 59 -10.17 6.22 17.96
CA ILE A 59 -9.96 4.83 18.36
C ILE A 59 -9.43 4.80 19.79
N ASN A 60 -10.11 4.06 20.67
CA ASN A 60 -9.65 3.94 22.05
C ASN A 60 -8.28 3.22 22.12
N ARG A 61 -7.50 3.53 23.17
CA ARG A 61 -6.12 3.01 23.29
C ARG A 61 -6.06 1.49 23.31
N ASP A 62 -6.99 0.83 24.00
CA ASP A 62 -6.99 -0.63 24.11
C ASP A 62 -7.21 -1.30 22.73
N PHE A 63 -8.06 -0.71 21.90
CA PHE A 63 -8.30 -1.16 20.53
C PHE A 63 -7.11 -0.85 19.63
N ALA A 64 -6.50 0.33 19.77
CA ALA A 64 -5.26 0.66 19.07
C ALA A 64 -4.13 -0.33 19.37
N THR A 65 -3.97 -0.75 20.63
CA THR A 65 -2.99 -1.80 20.99
C THR A 65 -3.32 -3.12 20.32
N ARG A 66 -4.60 -3.51 20.22
CA ARG A 66 -5.01 -4.73 19.50
C ARG A 66 -4.79 -4.63 18.00
N LEU A 67 -5.00 -3.47 17.39
CA LEU A 67 -4.75 -3.25 15.96
C LEU A 67 -3.29 -3.49 15.60
N ARG A 68 -2.34 -3.14 16.47
CA ARG A 68 -0.91 -3.44 16.23
C ARG A 68 -0.60 -4.93 16.09
N ASN A 69 -1.45 -5.82 16.61
CA ASN A 69 -1.26 -7.26 16.41
C ASN A 69 -1.47 -7.71 14.96
N LEU A 70 -1.99 -6.83 14.10
CA LEU A 70 -2.12 -7.06 12.67
C LEU A 70 -0.85 -6.66 11.89
N GLU A 71 0.16 -6.11 12.56
CA GLU A 71 1.43 -5.78 11.91
C GLU A 71 2.09 -7.04 11.32
N GLY A 72 2.51 -6.96 10.05
CA GLY A 72 3.13 -8.06 9.33
C GLY A 72 2.15 -9.11 8.78
N TYR A 73 0.84 -8.85 8.85
CA TYR A 73 -0.14 -9.58 8.04
C TYR A 73 -0.13 -9.05 6.61
N GLU A 74 -0.41 -9.95 5.67
CA GLU A 74 -0.86 -9.61 4.33
C GLU A 74 -2.38 -9.37 4.40
N ILE A 75 -2.84 -8.14 4.16
CA ILE A 75 -4.25 -7.77 4.34
C ILE A 75 -4.96 -7.65 2.99
N VAL A 76 -6.01 -8.45 2.82
CA VAL A 76 -6.85 -8.47 1.61
C VAL A 76 -8.30 -8.19 1.96
N PHE A 77 -8.94 -7.32 1.19
CA PHE A 77 -10.38 -7.05 1.25
C PHE A 77 -11.11 -7.73 0.09
N ILE A 78 -12.25 -8.37 0.37
CA ILE A 78 -13.22 -8.79 -0.65
C ILE A 78 -14.45 -7.89 -0.55
N VAL A 79 -14.59 -6.98 -1.51
CA VAL A 79 -15.62 -5.94 -1.53
C VAL A 79 -16.79 -6.37 -2.41
N ASP A 80 -17.97 -6.47 -1.80
CA ASP A 80 -19.22 -6.72 -2.51
C ASP A 80 -19.62 -5.50 -3.35
N ASP A 81 -19.57 -5.64 -4.66
CA ASP A 81 -20.04 -4.66 -5.63
C ASP A 81 -21.17 -5.22 -6.52
N SER A 82 -21.96 -6.14 -5.98
CA SER A 82 -23.14 -6.71 -6.64
C SER A 82 -24.29 -5.71 -6.81
N GLY A 83 -25.21 -6.00 -7.73
CA GLY A 83 -26.35 -5.13 -8.01
C GLY A 83 -27.22 -4.82 -6.79
N SER A 84 -27.31 -5.73 -5.81
CA SER A 84 -28.05 -5.53 -4.55
C SER A 84 -27.48 -4.41 -3.68
N MET A 85 -26.24 -4.00 -3.89
CA MET A 85 -25.63 -2.89 -3.14
C MET A 85 -26.21 -1.52 -3.53
N ASN A 86 -26.98 -1.44 -4.63
CA ASN A 86 -27.78 -0.24 -4.93
C ASN A 86 -29.02 -0.08 -4.04
N THR A 87 -29.31 -1.05 -3.15
CA THR A 87 -30.47 -0.98 -2.24
C THR A 87 -30.32 0.22 -1.29
N PRO A 88 -31.33 1.11 -1.20
CA PRO A 88 -31.33 2.21 -0.23
C PRO A 88 -31.38 1.72 1.23
N LEU A 89 -30.78 2.48 2.15
CA LEU A 89 -30.65 2.12 3.58
C LEU A 89 -31.81 2.59 4.46
N GLY A 90 -32.73 3.40 3.94
CA GLY A 90 -33.89 3.87 4.68
C GLY A 90 -34.85 4.65 3.79
N ASP A 91 -35.74 5.42 4.41
CA ASP A 91 -36.61 6.35 3.72
C ASP A 91 -35.93 7.72 3.55
N ILE A 92 -36.31 8.45 2.51
CA ILE A 92 -35.83 9.80 2.24
C ILE A 92 -36.36 10.74 3.35
N THR A 93 -35.45 11.39 4.08
CA THR A 93 -35.79 12.30 5.19
C THR A 93 -36.24 13.69 4.74
N GLY A 94 -35.95 14.07 3.50
CA GLY A 94 -36.31 15.38 2.95
C GLY A 94 -36.42 15.37 1.42
N PRO A 95 -37.22 16.27 0.81
CA PRO A 95 -37.55 16.24 -0.62
C PRO A 95 -36.36 16.40 -1.58
N PHE A 96 -35.18 16.79 -1.05
CA PHE A 96 -33.95 16.96 -1.81
C PHE A 96 -32.81 16.06 -1.33
N ASP A 97 -33.05 15.20 -0.34
CA ASP A 97 -32.02 14.34 0.24
C ASP A 97 -31.80 13.14 -0.67
N ARG A 98 -30.53 12.87 -1.00
CA ARG A 98 -30.15 11.61 -1.64
C ARG A 98 -30.23 10.49 -0.59
N ASN A 99 -31.00 9.45 -0.88
CA ASN A 99 -31.04 8.25 -0.05
C ASN A 99 -29.72 7.48 -0.19
N PRO A 100 -28.93 7.30 0.89
CA PRO A 100 -27.71 6.51 0.81
C PRO A 100 -28.05 5.05 0.51
N SER A 101 -27.32 4.47 -0.44
CA SER A 101 -27.38 3.04 -0.73
C SER A 101 -26.42 2.25 0.16
N ARG A 102 -26.59 0.93 0.23
CA ARG A 102 -25.61 0.02 0.86
C ARG A 102 -24.21 0.22 0.29
N TRP A 103 -24.10 0.56 -0.99
CA TRP A 103 -22.83 0.93 -1.63
C TRP A 103 -22.23 2.21 -1.05
N ASP A 104 -23.04 3.21 -0.75
CA ASP A 104 -22.54 4.46 -0.16
C ASP A 104 -21.96 4.23 1.24
N GLU A 105 -22.63 3.42 2.06
CA GLU A 105 -22.11 2.99 3.36
C GLU A 105 -20.85 2.12 3.23
N LEU A 106 -20.85 1.15 2.32
CA LEU A 106 -19.67 0.30 2.06
C LEU A 106 -18.45 1.13 1.68
N LYS A 107 -18.60 2.11 0.77
CA LYS A 107 -17.50 3.01 0.37
C LYS A 107 -16.89 3.73 1.56
N GLN A 108 -17.74 4.25 2.45
CA GLN A 108 -17.27 4.93 3.66
C GLN A 108 -16.54 3.95 4.57
N THR A 109 -17.12 2.79 4.87
CA THR A 109 -16.50 1.79 5.74
C THR A 109 -15.17 1.29 5.18
N VAL A 110 -15.12 0.87 3.92
CA VAL A 110 -13.88 0.39 3.28
C VAL A 110 -12.81 1.48 3.27
N SER A 111 -13.17 2.75 3.00
CA SER A 111 -12.20 3.85 3.05
C SER A 111 -11.55 3.99 4.43
N ILE A 112 -12.35 3.93 5.50
CA ILE A 112 -11.85 4.01 6.88
C ILE A 112 -10.94 2.82 7.19
N VAL A 113 -11.39 1.61 6.87
CA VAL A 113 -10.64 0.39 7.21
C VAL A 113 -9.36 0.28 6.39
N VAL A 114 -9.34 0.70 5.13
CA VAL A 114 -8.13 0.75 4.29
C VAL A 114 -7.10 1.72 4.86
N ASP A 115 -7.49 2.91 5.30
CA ASP A 115 -6.56 3.86 5.93
C ASP A 115 -5.93 3.25 7.20
N ILE A 116 -6.70 2.51 7.99
CA ILE A 116 -6.20 1.84 9.21
C ILE A 116 -5.27 0.68 8.84
N ALA A 117 -5.70 -0.19 7.92
CA ALA A 117 -5.02 -1.41 7.57
C ALA A 117 -3.70 -1.17 6.82
N SER A 118 -3.64 -0.14 5.97
CA SER A 118 -2.42 0.19 5.20
C SER A 118 -1.25 0.67 6.07
N VAL A 119 -1.49 1.02 7.34
CA VAL A 119 -0.42 1.30 8.29
C VAL A 119 0.13 0.03 8.95
N MET A 120 -0.67 -1.03 9.00
CA MET A 120 -0.26 -2.34 9.52
C MET A 120 0.45 -3.19 8.46
N ASP A 121 0.08 -3.01 7.19
CA ASP A 121 0.68 -3.68 6.04
C ASP A 121 1.69 -2.76 5.32
N PRO A 122 3.01 -3.00 5.44
CA PRO A 122 4.03 -2.16 4.82
C PRO A 122 3.93 -2.05 3.30
N ASP A 123 3.37 -3.05 2.63
CA ASP A 123 3.22 -3.14 1.17
C ASP A 123 1.85 -2.62 0.70
N GLY A 124 0.98 -2.28 1.64
CA GLY A 124 -0.36 -1.77 1.38
C GLY A 124 -1.35 -2.92 1.34
N VAL A 125 -2.63 -2.61 1.14
CA VAL A 125 -3.68 -3.63 1.16
C VAL A 125 -4.18 -3.94 -0.24
N ASP A 126 -4.59 -5.17 -0.46
CA ASP A 126 -5.17 -5.60 -1.71
C ASP A 126 -6.69 -5.64 -1.62
N ILE A 127 -7.36 -5.21 -2.69
CA ILE A 127 -8.81 -5.07 -2.72
C ILE A 127 -9.33 -5.82 -3.93
N TYR A 128 -9.99 -6.93 -3.67
CA TYR A 128 -10.70 -7.72 -4.66
C TYR A 128 -12.16 -7.32 -4.64
N PHE A 129 -12.70 -6.98 -5.81
CA PHE A 129 -14.12 -6.78 -5.97
C PHE A 129 -14.76 -8.05 -6.51
N LEU A 130 -16.06 -8.23 -6.26
CA LEU A 130 -16.76 -9.39 -6.78
C LEU A 130 -16.94 -9.36 -8.31
N ASN A 131 -17.10 -8.17 -8.90
CA ASN A 131 -17.50 -8.00 -10.29
C ASN A 131 -16.58 -7.09 -11.12
N ARG A 132 -15.42 -6.66 -10.58
CA ARG A 132 -14.43 -5.83 -11.30
C ARG A 132 -13.00 -6.23 -10.93
N GLN A 133 -12.03 -5.61 -11.62
CA GLN A 133 -10.62 -5.89 -11.41
C GLN A 133 -10.16 -5.50 -9.99
N PRO A 134 -9.24 -6.27 -9.39
CA PRO A 134 -8.67 -5.95 -8.10
C PRO A 134 -7.77 -4.71 -8.17
N LEU A 135 -7.58 -4.07 -7.02
CA LEU A 135 -6.56 -3.06 -6.77
C LEU A 135 -5.52 -3.65 -5.84
N PHE A 136 -4.24 -3.37 -6.11
CA PHE A 136 -3.14 -3.93 -5.33
C PHE A 136 -2.32 -2.84 -4.66
N HIS A 137 -1.75 -3.16 -3.50
CA HIS A 137 -0.83 -2.30 -2.73
C HIS A 137 -1.44 -0.92 -2.38
N VAL A 138 -2.74 -0.86 -2.12
CA VAL A 138 -3.44 0.38 -1.81
C VAL A 138 -2.93 0.93 -0.49
N LYS A 139 -2.45 2.19 -0.50
CA LYS A 139 -1.84 2.82 0.68
C LYS A 139 -2.78 3.72 1.44
N ASN A 140 -3.85 4.19 0.81
CA ASN A 140 -4.83 5.06 1.44
C ASN A 140 -6.15 5.07 0.66
N SER A 141 -7.20 5.53 1.32
CA SER A 141 -8.56 5.60 0.77
C SER A 141 -8.72 6.48 -0.46
N THR A 142 -7.83 7.45 -0.72
CA THR A 142 -7.99 8.34 -1.88
C THR A 142 -7.79 7.61 -3.20
N GLU A 143 -7.03 6.52 -3.20
CA GLU A 143 -6.83 5.64 -4.36
C GLU A 143 -8.12 4.90 -4.76
N LEU A 144 -9.12 4.83 -3.86
CA LEU A 144 -10.39 4.16 -4.11
C LEU A 144 -11.42 5.05 -4.81
N ILE A 145 -11.21 6.37 -4.83
CA ILE A 145 -12.21 7.34 -5.30
C ILE A 145 -12.68 7.01 -6.71
N THR A 146 -11.75 6.76 -7.63
CA THR A 146 -12.07 6.47 -9.04
C THR A 146 -12.81 5.14 -9.17
N THR A 147 -12.36 4.10 -8.45
CA THR A 147 -12.97 2.76 -8.52
C THR A 147 -14.38 2.75 -7.94
N PHE A 148 -14.61 3.54 -6.88
CA PHE A 148 -15.91 3.69 -6.24
C PHE A 148 -16.87 4.66 -6.94
N ALA A 149 -16.39 5.43 -7.91
CA ALA A 149 -17.24 6.23 -8.79
C ALA A 149 -18.09 5.35 -9.72
N VAL A 150 -17.65 4.11 -10.00
CA VAL A 150 -18.41 3.13 -10.77
C VAL A 150 -19.44 2.44 -9.87
N PRO A 151 -20.75 2.52 -10.16
CA PRO A 151 -21.78 1.86 -9.38
C PRO A 151 -21.60 0.34 -9.29
N PRO A 152 -22.12 -0.32 -8.24
CA PRO A 152 -22.06 -1.76 -8.12
C PRO A 152 -23.08 -2.40 -9.07
N ALA A 153 -22.70 -3.52 -9.67
CA ALA A 153 -23.49 -4.28 -10.62
C ALA A 153 -23.01 -5.73 -10.66
N GLY A 154 -23.89 -6.64 -11.08
CA GLY A 154 -23.55 -8.04 -11.26
C GLY A 154 -23.89 -8.94 -10.08
N PRO A 155 -23.52 -10.24 -10.17
CA PRO A 155 -23.82 -11.26 -9.17
C PRO A 155 -22.95 -11.14 -7.90
N THR A 156 -23.07 -12.13 -6.99
CA THR A 156 -22.27 -12.27 -5.76
C THR A 156 -21.36 -13.52 -5.80
N PRO A 157 -20.37 -13.60 -6.72
CA PRO A 157 -19.50 -14.76 -6.90
C PRO A 157 -18.42 -14.90 -5.80
N ILE A 158 -18.82 -14.98 -4.53
CA ILE A 158 -17.90 -14.99 -3.40
C ILE A 158 -16.90 -16.18 -3.43
N VAL A 159 -17.37 -17.38 -3.80
CA VAL A 159 -16.52 -18.58 -3.83
C VAL A 159 -15.44 -18.50 -4.92
N PRO A 160 -15.76 -18.16 -6.19
CA PRO A 160 -14.73 -17.93 -7.20
C PRO A 160 -13.68 -16.89 -6.80
N ILE A 161 -14.11 -15.77 -6.20
CA ILE A 161 -13.21 -14.69 -5.82
C ILE A 161 -12.32 -15.10 -4.65
N LEU A 162 -12.87 -15.78 -3.64
CA LEU A 162 -12.05 -16.32 -2.54
C LEU A 162 -10.99 -17.29 -3.04
N ARG A 163 -11.34 -18.19 -3.97
CA ARG A 163 -10.34 -19.09 -4.58
C ARG A 163 -9.27 -18.32 -5.33
N LYS A 164 -9.65 -17.28 -6.07
CA LYS A 164 -8.70 -16.41 -6.76
C LYS A 164 -7.74 -15.74 -5.78
N VAL A 165 -8.23 -15.18 -4.68
CA VAL A 165 -7.38 -14.56 -3.64
C VAL A 165 -6.38 -15.57 -3.09
N LEU A 166 -6.83 -16.77 -2.72
CA LEU A 166 -5.95 -17.80 -2.17
C LEU A 166 -4.88 -18.29 -3.17
N GLN A 167 -5.21 -18.29 -4.47
CA GLN A 167 -4.26 -18.63 -5.54
C GLN A 167 -3.25 -17.51 -5.77
N ASP A 168 -3.73 -16.28 -5.89
CA ASP A 168 -2.87 -15.11 -6.13
C ASP A 168 -1.90 -14.90 -4.96
N LYS A 169 -2.35 -15.16 -3.72
CA LYS A 169 -1.60 -14.95 -2.48
C LYS A 169 -0.81 -16.16 -1.98
N GLN A 170 -0.72 -17.21 -2.78
CA GLN A 170 -0.12 -18.46 -2.34
C GLN A 170 1.35 -18.29 -1.90
N ALA A 171 2.12 -17.46 -2.59
CA ALA A 171 3.53 -17.22 -2.28
C ALA A 171 3.69 -16.39 -0.99
N GLU A 172 2.86 -15.38 -0.81
CA GLU A 172 2.91 -14.48 0.34
C GLU A 172 2.49 -15.18 1.64
N ILE A 173 1.59 -16.16 1.56
CA ILE A 173 1.17 -16.99 2.71
C ILE A 173 2.35 -17.78 3.31
N GLU A 174 3.39 -18.06 2.54
CA GLU A 174 4.60 -18.74 3.05
C GLU A 174 5.45 -17.81 3.94
N GLU A 175 5.37 -16.49 3.73
CA GLU A 175 6.18 -15.49 4.43
C GLU A 175 5.41 -14.76 5.53
N ARG A 176 4.12 -14.51 5.32
CA ARG A 176 3.24 -13.72 6.20
C ARG A 176 1.89 -14.39 6.39
N LYS A 177 1.23 -14.08 7.50
CA LYS A 177 -0.15 -14.53 7.72
C LYS A 177 -1.09 -13.71 6.83
N LEU A 178 -1.95 -14.39 6.09
CA LEU A 178 -2.99 -13.76 5.29
C LEU A 178 -4.24 -13.47 6.15
N LEU A 179 -4.71 -12.23 6.12
CA LEU A 179 -5.99 -11.80 6.67
C LEU A 179 -6.91 -11.38 5.53
N ILE A 180 -8.04 -12.07 5.38
CA ILE A 180 -9.09 -11.74 4.42
C ILE A 180 -10.27 -11.12 5.17
N LEU A 181 -10.69 -9.93 4.75
CA LEU A 181 -11.79 -9.15 5.30
C LEU A 181 -12.94 -8.99 4.30
#